data_AF-A0A1I0Q2S3-F1
#
_entry.id   AF-A0A1I0Q2S3-F1
#
_cell.length_a   1.000
_cell.length_b   1.000
_cell.length_c   1.000
_cell.angle_alpha   90.00
_cell.angle_beta   90.00
_cell.angle_gamma   90.00
#
_symmetry.space_group_name_H-M   'P 1'
#
loop_
_entity.id
_entity.type
_entity.pdbx_description
1 polymer ?
#
loop_
_entity_poly.entity_id
_entity_poly.type
_entity_poly.pdbx_seq_one_letter_code
_entity_poly.pdbx_strand_id
1 'polypeptide(L)'
;MKRLLLAVLLLPAFAVAQSNEFGKIENDTLYLSTGEKYWKGKEVRLGYGSNGAKGFEFITLSPWSLAGPVPLGSSWANLKMTVKDFQLTGTKRTGKKFFVVAKGGNLSPYWIDIVSALNQKEVASDAPKEIIAAATTTTPPDLAEQIKKLKELKDSGVLTEDQYNAALKKVIGN
;
A
#
# COMPACT_ATOMS: atom_id res chain seq x y z
N MET A 1 22.23 -39.22 -16.27
CA MET A 1 22.18 -38.26 -17.38
C MET A 1 20.76 -37.86 -17.82
N LYS A 2 19.81 -38.80 -17.98
CA LYS A 2 18.41 -38.46 -18.38
C LYS A 2 17.65 -37.51 -17.42
N ARG A 3 17.93 -37.57 -16.11
CA ARG A 3 17.31 -36.66 -15.11
C ARG A 3 17.88 -35.23 -15.12
N LEU A 4 19.09 -35.05 -15.64
CA LEU A 4 19.71 -33.71 -15.75
C LEU A 4 19.15 -32.94 -16.96
N LEU A 5 18.79 -33.68 -18.03
CA LEU A 5 18.24 -33.11 -19.26
C LEU A 5 16.81 -32.56 -19.07
N LEU A 6 16.05 -33.13 -18.13
CA LEU A 6 14.69 -32.67 -17.80
C LEU A 6 14.70 -31.34 -17.01
N ALA A 7 15.71 -31.12 -16.16
CA ALA A 7 15.85 -29.89 -15.38
C ALA A 7 16.23 -28.68 -16.25
N VAL A 8 17.03 -28.90 -17.30
CA VAL A 8 17.46 -27.83 -18.22
C VAL A 8 16.32 -27.34 -19.12
N LEU A 9 15.37 -28.23 -19.45
CA LEU A 9 14.20 -27.90 -20.28
C LEU A 9 13.11 -27.11 -19.53
N LEU A 10 13.12 -27.10 -18.20
CA LEU A 10 12.15 -26.40 -17.36
C LEU A 10 12.56 -24.95 -17.02
N LEU A 11 13.83 -24.59 -17.14
CA LEU A 11 14.35 -23.24 -16.86
C LEU A 11 13.70 -22.10 -17.67
N PRO A 12 13.39 -22.25 -18.99
CA PRO A 12 12.79 -21.15 -19.74
C PRO A 12 11.31 -20.89 -19.39
N ALA A 13 10.59 -21.86 -18.81
CA ALA A 13 9.19 -21.68 -18.41
C ALA A 13 9.04 -20.72 -17.20
N PHE A 14 10.06 -20.64 -16.34
CA PHE A 14 10.07 -19.72 -15.19
C PHE A 14 10.44 -18.28 -15.58
N ALA A 15 11.07 -18.06 -16.74
CA ALA A 15 11.48 -16.72 -17.18
C ALA A 15 10.29 -15.89 -17.71
N VAL A 16 9.23 -16.53 -18.22
CA VAL A 16 8.07 -15.83 -18.78
C VAL A 16 7.08 -15.35 -17.71
N ALA A 17 7.18 -15.85 -16.47
CA ALA A 17 6.30 -15.46 -15.37
C ALA A 17 6.68 -14.13 -14.69
N GLN A 18 7.82 -13.52 -15.03
CA GLN A 18 8.30 -12.29 -14.39
C GLN A 18 7.91 -11.00 -15.12
N SER A 19 6.92 -11.01 -16.00
CA SER A 19 6.30 -9.76 -16.44
C SER A 19 5.36 -9.24 -15.35
N ASN A 20 5.95 -8.76 -14.25
CA ASN A 20 5.27 -7.97 -13.23
C ASN A 20 4.85 -6.65 -13.87
N GLU A 21 3.76 -6.65 -14.63
CA GLU A 21 3.12 -5.41 -15.03
C GLU A 21 2.57 -4.77 -13.74
N PHE A 22 3.16 -3.63 -13.36
CA PHE A 22 2.77 -2.82 -12.20
C PHE A 22 1.29 -2.35 -12.23
N GLY A 23 0.63 -2.56 -13.36
CA GLY A 23 -0.79 -2.37 -13.59
C GLY A 23 -1.09 -2.49 -15.08
N LYS A 24 -2.37 -2.60 -15.43
CA LYS A 24 -2.84 -2.56 -16.81
C LYS A 24 -4.15 -1.79 -16.92
N ILE A 25 -4.37 -1.16 -18.06
CA ILE A 25 -5.65 -0.50 -18.38
C ILE A 25 -6.34 -1.38 -19.43
N GLU A 26 -7.54 -1.86 -19.10
CA GLU A 26 -8.34 -2.73 -19.97
C GLU A 26 -9.82 -2.37 -19.80
N ASN A 27 -10.53 -2.14 -20.91
CA ASN A 27 -11.96 -1.82 -20.93
C ASN A 27 -12.36 -0.71 -19.94
N ASP A 28 -11.73 0.47 -20.05
CA ASP A 28 -11.98 1.63 -19.17
C ASP A 28 -11.80 1.35 -17.67
N THR A 29 -10.98 0.34 -17.35
CA THR A 29 -10.65 -0.05 -15.98
C THR A 29 -9.13 -0.16 -15.83
N LEU A 30 -8.59 0.55 -14.86
CA LEU A 30 -7.23 0.40 -14.38
C LEU A 30 -7.18 -0.69 -13.30
N TYR A 31 -6.35 -1.69 -13.54
CA TYR A 31 -6.02 -2.76 -12.61
C TYR A 31 -4.61 -2.51 -12.10
N LEU A 32 -4.43 -2.41 -10.78
CA LEU A 32 -3.11 -2.34 -10.17
C LEU A 32 -2.69 -3.74 -9.69
N SER A 33 -1.38 -3.96 -9.60
CA SER A 33 -0.83 -5.22 -9.08
C SER A 33 -1.18 -5.46 -7.60
N THR A 34 -1.56 -4.41 -6.86
CA THR A 34 -2.01 -4.49 -5.46
C THR A 34 -3.42 -5.05 -5.30
N GLY A 35 -4.11 -5.39 -6.39
CA GLY A 35 -5.52 -5.83 -6.37
C GLY A 35 -6.53 -4.68 -6.42
N GLU A 36 -6.07 -3.44 -6.32
CA GLU A 36 -6.89 -2.23 -6.52
C GLU A 36 -7.41 -2.12 -7.95
N LYS A 37 -8.64 -1.65 -8.08
CA LYS A 37 -9.30 -1.43 -9.37
C LYS A 37 -10.00 -0.08 -9.40
N TYR A 38 -9.84 0.62 -10.52
CA TYR A 38 -10.48 1.90 -10.78
C TYR A 38 -11.13 1.87 -12.15
N TRP A 39 -12.41 2.21 -12.26
CA TRP A 39 -13.12 2.32 -13.53
C TRP A 39 -13.66 3.74 -13.71
N LYS A 40 -13.94 4.14 -14.96
CA LYS A 40 -14.55 5.44 -15.23
C LYS A 40 -15.87 5.59 -14.47
N GLY A 41 -16.06 6.73 -13.81
CA GLY A 41 -17.22 6.98 -12.96
C GLY A 41 -17.08 6.50 -11.51
N LYS A 42 -16.06 5.70 -11.17
CA LYS A 42 -15.79 5.31 -9.78
C LYS A 42 -15.53 6.55 -8.91
N GLU A 43 -16.06 6.57 -7.70
CA GLU A 43 -15.66 7.54 -6.68
C GLU A 43 -14.37 7.10 -6.00
N VAL A 44 -13.39 7.99 -5.96
CA VAL A 44 -12.14 7.83 -5.20
C VAL A 44 -12.23 8.73 -3.99
N ARG A 45 -12.13 8.15 -2.81
CA ARG A 45 -12.08 8.90 -1.56
C ARG A 45 -10.63 9.34 -1.27
N LEU A 46 -10.45 10.62 -1.03
CA LEU A 46 -9.16 11.18 -0.62
C LEU A 46 -8.92 10.89 0.86
N GLY A 47 -7.67 10.64 1.21
CA GLY A 47 -7.19 10.53 2.58
C GLY A 47 -6.72 11.88 3.11
N TYR A 48 -5.52 11.90 3.69
CA TYR A 48 -4.88 13.11 4.20
C TYR A 48 -3.66 13.44 3.34
N GLY A 49 -3.38 14.72 3.14
CA GLY A 49 -2.19 15.13 2.39
C GLY A 49 -0.91 14.75 3.11
N SER A 50 0.11 14.35 2.33
CA SER A 50 1.37 13.80 2.85
C SER A 50 2.52 14.82 2.98
N ASN A 51 2.36 16.04 2.47
CA ASN A 51 3.42 17.05 2.56
C ASN A 51 3.46 17.74 3.95
N GLY A 52 4.50 18.55 4.20
CA GLY A 52 4.69 19.25 5.48
C GLY A 52 3.56 20.21 5.88
N ALA A 53 2.76 20.69 4.92
CA ALA A 53 1.58 21.52 5.13
C ALA A 53 0.27 20.72 5.13
N LYS A 54 0.34 19.37 5.18
CA LYS A 54 -0.79 18.44 5.04
C LYS A 54 -1.54 18.54 3.70
N GLY A 55 -0.91 19.14 2.69
CA GLY A 55 -1.34 19.13 1.30
C GLY A 55 -0.95 17.84 0.59
N PHE A 56 -1.54 17.61 -0.58
CA PHE A 56 -1.35 16.37 -1.33
C PHE A 56 -0.18 16.49 -2.29
N GLU A 57 0.83 15.64 -2.12
CA GLU A 57 2.02 15.61 -2.97
C GLU A 57 1.74 14.87 -4.29
N PHE A 58 0.89 13.84 -4.26
CA PHE A 58 0.66 12.92 -5.38
C PHE A 58 -0.66 13.18 -6.11
N ILE A 59 -1.36 14.26 -5.75
CA ILE A 59 -2.59 14.72 -6.40
C ILE A 59 -2.37 16.15 -6.86
N THR A 60 -2.35 16.36 -8.18
CA THR A 60 -1.96 17.65 -8.77
C THR A 60 -2.95 18.10 -9.86
N LEU A 61 -2.98 19.39 -10.19
CA LEU A 61 -3.81 19.89 -11.30
C LEU A 61 -3.31 19.43 -12.68
N SER A 62 -1.98 19.39 -12.85
CA SER A 62 -1.33 18.88 -14.05
C SER A 62 0.12 18.54 -13.72
N PRO A 63 0.59 17.33 -14.02
CA PRO A 63 1.98 16.96 -13.80
C PRO A 63 2.95 17.69 -14.76
N TRP A 64 2.44 18.27 -15.85
CA TRP A 64 3.25 18.87 -16.93
C TRP A 64 3.13 20.38 -17.03
N SER A 65 2.65 21.04 -15.96
CA SER A 65 2.64 22.51 -15.91
C SER A 65 4.08 23.06 -16.01
N LEU A 66 4.25 24.15 -16.77
CA LEU A 66 5.55 24.83 -16.93
C LEU A 66 6.12 25.36 -15.62
N ALA A 67 5.24 25.72 -14.66
CA ALA A 67 5.63 26.14 -13.32
C ALA A 67 5.88 24.95 -12.36
N GLY A 68 5.81 23.73 -12.87
CA GLY A 68 5.81 22.50 -12.07
C GLY A 68 4.40 22.05 -11.67
N PRO A 69 4.27 20.81 -11.15
CA PRO A 69 3.00 20.27 -10.68
C PRO A 69 2.45 21.13 -9.53
N VAL A 70 1.18 21.53 -9.64
CA VAL A 70 0.50 22.26 -8.56
C VAL A 70 -0.26 21.26 -7.68
N PRO A 71 0.20 21.01 -6.43
CA PRO A 71 -0.42 20.05 -5.53
C PRO A 71 -1.80 20.49 -5.06
N LEU A 72 -2.64 19.52 -4.73
CA LEU A 72 -3.95 19.76 -4.14
C LEU A 72 -3.79 20.23 -2.68
N GLY A 73 -4.59 21.22 -2.29
CA GLY A 73 -4.57 21.77 -0.93
C GLY A 73 -5.16 20.81 0.11
N SER A 74 -4.74 20.98 1.37
CA SER A 74 -5.18 20.16 2.52
C SER A 74 -6.70 20.22 2.79
N SER A 75 -7.38 21.27 2.32
CA SER A 75 -8.84 21.42 2.42
C SER A 75 -9.63 20.32 1.70
N TRP A 76 -8.98 19.55 0.82
CA TRP A 76 -9.59 18.44 0.10
C TRP A 76 -9.54 17.10 0.84
N ALA A 77 -8.95 17.07 2.04
CA ALA A 77 -8.91 15.86 2.85
C ALA A 77 -10.30 15.26 3.08
N ASN A 78 -10.40 13.93 2.98
CA ASN A 78 -11.65 13.17 3.13
C ASN A 78 -12.76 13.46 2.11
N LEU A 79 -12.53 14.28 1.09
CA LEU A 79 -13.49 14.49 0.01
C LEU A 79 -13.44 13.34 -1.01
N LYS A 80 -14.40 13.34 -1.95
CA LYS A 80 -14.50 12.36 -3.02
C LYS A 80 -14.26 13.01 -4.38
N MET A 81 -13.69 12.24 -5.30
CA MET A 81 -13.50 12.62 -6.70
C MET A 81 -14.01 11.52 -7.61
N THR A 82 -14.54 11.87 -8.78
CA THR A 82 -15.01 10.91 -9.76
C THR A 82 -13.93 10.67 -10.81
N VAL A 83 -13.55 9.41 -11.03
CA VAL A 83 -12.64 9.02 -12.10
C VAL A 83 -13.24 9.36 -13.46
N LYS A 84 -12.47 10.07 -14.29
CA LYS A 84 -12.84 10.43 -15.66
C LYS A 84 -12.04 9.66 -16.69
N ASP A 85 -10.74 9.53 -16.46
CA ASP A 85 -9.85 8.89 -17.41
C ASP A 85 -8.60 8.32 -16.74
N PHE A 86 -7.80 7.58 -17.50
CA PHE A 86 -6.53 7.02 -17.06
C PHE A 86 -5.41 7.44 -18.01
N GLN A 87 -4.25 7.73 -17.44
CA GLN A 87 -3.08 8.15 -18.22
C GLN A 87 -1.87 7.33 -17.77
N LEU A 88 -1.11 6.86 -18.74
CA LEU A 88 0.12 6.10 -18.51
C LEU A 88 1.30 6.95 -18.97
N THR A 89 2.31 7.10 -18.12
CA THR A 89 3.56 7.76 -18.49
C THR A 89 4.77 6.91 -18.13
N GLY A 90 5.92 7.27 -18.69
CA GLY A 90 7.18 6.59 -18.48
C GLY A 90 7.47 5.49 -19.50
N THR A 91 8.58 4.79 -19.28
CA THR A 91 9.14 3.80 -20.22
C THR A 91 9.51 2.54 -19.47
N LYS A 92 9.84 1.46 -20.21
CA LYS A 92 10.37 0.23 -19.58
C LYS A 92 11.66 0.49 -18.78
N ARG A 93 12.48 1.48 -19.18
CA ARG A 93 13.75 1.81 -18.52
C ARG A 93 13.57 2.66 -17.26
N THR A 94 12.64 3.61 -17.29
CA THR A 94 12.43 4.59 -16.21
C THR A 94 11.32 4.20 -15.24
N GLY A 95 10.62 3.10 -15.52
CA GLY A 95 9.38 2.73 -14.85
C GLY A 95 8.16 3.39 -15.51
N LYS A 96 7.02 2.71 -15.39
CA LYS A 96 5.71 3.19 -15.79
C LYS A 96 4.99 3.78 -14.57
N LYS A 97 4.29 4.90 -14.76
CA LYS A 97 3.41 5.52 -13.76
C LYS A 97 1.99 5.56 -14.26
N PHE A 98 1.05 5.17 -13.41
CA PHE A 98 -0.38 5.24 -13.67
C PHE A 98 -0.96 6.48 -13.00
N PHE A 99 -1.62 7.30 -13.80
CA PHE A 99 -2.36 8.45 -13.35
C PHE A 99 -3.86 8.17 -13.47
N VAL A 100 -4.57 8.35 -12.37
CA VAL A 100 -6.03 8.44 -12.37
C VAL A 100 -6.39 9.92 -12.56
N VAL A 101 -7.08 10.22 -13.66
CA VAL A 101 -7.58 11.57 -13.93
C VAL A 101 -8.98 11.67 -13.34
N ALA A 102 -9.14 12.46 -12.28
CA ALA A 102 -10.38 12.56 -11.53
C ALA A 102 -10.89 14.01 -11.45
N LYS A 103 -12.21 14.18 -11.32
CA LYS A 103 -12.83 15.50 -11.08
C LYS A 103 -13.43 15.53 -9.68
N GLY A 104 -13.21 16.63 -8.98
CA GLY A 104 -13.86 16.95 -7.70
C GLY A 104 -14.09 18.45 -7.64
N GLY A 105 -15.29 18.88 -7.28
CA GLY A 105 -15.68 20.30 -7.24
C GLY A 105 -15.51 21.02 -8.59
N ASN A 106 -14.38 21.70 -8.79
CA ASN A 106 -14.10 22.60 -9.92
C ASN A 106 -14.00 21.91 -11.30
N LEU A 107 -13.99 22.75 -12.35
CA LEU A 107 -14.00 22.34 -13.77
C LEU A 107 -12.76 21.53 -14.20
N SER A 108 -11.59 21.82 -13.63
CA SER A 108 -10.32 21.22 -14.02
C SER A 108 -10.16 19.80 -13.48
N PRO A 109 -9.74 18.83 -14.31
CA PRO A 109 -9.38 17.51 -13.84
C PRO A 109 -8.10 17.57 -13.03
N TYR A 110 -8.00 16.70 -12.03
CA TYR A 110 -6.81 16.47 -11.24
C TYR A 110 -6.19 15.13 -11.63
N TRP A 111 -4.88 15.07 -11.52
CA TRP A 111 -4.04 13.93 -11.85
C TRP A 111 -3.51 13.33 -10.55
N ILE A 112 -3.91 12.09 -10.30
CA ILE A 112 -3.53 11.32 -9.11
C ILE A 112 -2.49 10.28 -9.55
N ASP A 113 -1.23 10.40 -9.10
CA ASP A 113 -0.24 9.32 -9.20
C ASP A 113 -0.69 8.20 -8.25
N ILE A 114 -1.54 7.29 -8.75
CA ILE A 114 -2.40 6.47 -7.89
C ILE A 114 -1.62 5.51 -7.01
N VAL A 115 -0.50 4.98 -7.51
CA VAL A 115 0.35 4.07 -6.75
C VAL A 115 1.01 4.82 -5.60
N SER A 116 1.58 5.99 -5.87
CA SER A 116 2.25 6.79 -4.86
C SER A 116 1.25 7.35 -3.84
N ALA A 117 0.08 7.81 -4.30
CA ALA A 117 -0.99 8.33 -3.45
C ALA A 117 -1.56 7.25 -2.51
N LEU A 118 -1.73 6.01 -2.97
CA LEU A 118 -2.12 4.89 -2.12
C LEU A 118 -1.05 4.57 -1.06
N ASN A 119 0.21 4.50 -1.46
CA ASN A 119 1.33 4.22 -0.55
C ASN A 119 1.43 5.27 0.57
N GLN A 120 1.13 6.53 0.27
CA GLN A 120 1.17 7.64 1.22
C GLN A 120 -0.18 7.92 1.90
N LYS A 121 -1.19 7.08 1.64
CA LYS A 121 -2.55 7.20 2.20
C LYS A 121 -3.23 8.54 1.86
N GLU A 122 -2.85 9.14 0.74
CA GLU A 122 -3.52 10.29 0.13
C GLU A 122 -4.81 9.88 -0.59
N VAL A 123 -4.90 8.61 -0.98
CA VAL A 123 -6.11 7.97 -1.50
C VAL A 123 -6.46 6.80 -0.60
N ALA A 124 -7.75 6.65 -0.29
CA ALA A 124 -8.24 5.49 0.44
C ALA A 124 -8.17 4.25 -0.45
N SER A 125 -7.61 3.18 0.11
CA SER A 125 -7.53 1.87 -0.52
C SER A 125 -8.90 1.18 -0.45
N ASP A 126 -9.40 0.75 -1.61
CA ASP A 126 -10.62 -0.05 -1.75
C ASP A 126 -10.31 -1.51 -2.08
N ALA A 127 -9.02 -1.87 -2.20
CA ALA A 127 -8.60 -3.24 -2.37
C ALA A 127 -9.31 -4.07 -1.30
N PRO A 128 -9.79 -5.27 -1.66
CA PRO A 128 -10.15 -6.22 -0.64
C PRO A 128 -8.97 -6.21 0.32
N LYS A 129 -9.21 -5.84 1.58
CA LYS A 129 -8.31 -6.29 2.63
C LYS A 129 -8.38 -7.78 2.44
N GLU A 130 -7.40 -8.36 1.74
CA GLU A 130 -7.17 -9.77 1.85
C GLU A 130 -7.16 -9.96 3.36
N ILE A 131 -8.17 -10.68 3.86
CA ILE A 131 -8.02 -11.28 5.16
C ILE A 131 -6.80 -12.14 4.92
N ILE A 132 -5.65 -11.61 5.32
CA ILE A 132 -4.40 -12.34 5.35
C ILE A 132 -4.66 -13.41 6.41
N ALA A 133 -5.28 -14.50 5.97
CA ALA A 133 -5.28 -15.79 6.64
C ALA A 133 -3.92 -16.48 6.48
N ALA A 134 -2.87 -15.73 6.14
CA ALA A 134 -1.49 -16.16 6.10
C ALA A 134 -0.55 -14.99 6.47
N ALA A 135 -0.43 -14.73 7.79
CA ALA A 135 0.48 -13.76 8.44
C ALA A 135 -0.02 -12.32 8.65
N THR A 136 -1.07 -12.11 9.45
CA THR A 136 -0.99 -11.29 10.69
C THR A 136 -2.24 -11.60 11.52
N THR A 137 -2.18 -12.66 12.32
CA THR A 137 -3.12 -12.91 13.40
C THR A 137 -2.97 -11.82 14.46
N THR A 138 -3.87 -10.86 14.50
CA THR A 138 -4.11 -10.03 15.69
C THR A 138 -4.91 -10.80 16.72
N THR A 139 -4.29 -11.83 17.33
CA THR A 139 -4.42 -12.30 18.74
C THR A 139 -3.38 -13.42 18.97
N PRO A 140 -2.73 -13.56 20.15
CA PRO A 140 -1.64 -12.75 20.69
C PRO A 140 -0.28 -13.51 20.68
N PRO A 141 0.65 -13.22 19.75
CA PRO A 141 2.05 -13.66 19.85
C PRO A 141 2.84 -12.84 20.90
N ASP A 142 2.39 -11.62 21.18
CA ASP A 142 3.09 -10.66 22.05
C ASP A 142 3.04 -11.08 23.54
N LEU A 143 1.95 -11.70 24.00
CA LEU A 143 1.84 -12.19 25.38
C LEU A 143 2.84 -13.32 25.68
N ALA A 144 2.93 -14.32 24.80
CA ALA A 144 3.84 -15.44 25.00
C ALA A 144 5.31 -15.00 24.97
N GLU A 145 5.65 -14.05 24.08
CA GLU A 145 6.99 -13.46 24.04
C GLU A 145 7.30 -12.59 25.27
N GLN A 146 6.34 -11.81 25.75
CA GLN A 146 6.49 -11.02 26.98
C GLN A 146 6.65 -11.91 28.21
N ILE A 147 5.88 -13.01 28.31
CA ILE A 147 6.02 -14.00 29.38
C ILE A 147 7.39 -14.68 29.33
N LYS A 148 7.87 -15.01 28.13
CA LYS A 148 9.20 -15.60 27.93
C LYS A 148 10.32 -14.65 28.37
N LYS A 149 10.24 -13.37 27.98
CA LYS A 149 11.19 -12.33 28.40
C LYS A 149 11.16 -12.10 29.92
N LEU A 150 9.98 -12.06 30.53
CA LEU A 150 9.86 -11.96 31.99
C LEU A 150 10.52 -13.14 32.70
N LYS A 151 10.37 -14.36 32.14
CA LYS A 151 10.99 -15.56 32.70
C LYS A 151 12.52 -15.51 32.55
N GLU A 152 13.04 -15.09 31.41
CA GLU A 152 14.48 -14.90 31.20
C GLU A 152 15.08 -13.84 32.15
N LEU A 153 14.35 -12.76 32.44
CA LEU A 153 14.76 -11.74 33.41
C LEU A 153 14.75 -12.25 34.87
N LYS A 154 13.83 -13.15 35.20
CA LYS A 154 13.83 -13.85 36.50
C LYS A 154 14.99 -14.84 36.59
N ASP A 155 15.17 -15.68 35.58
CA ASP A 155 16.19 -16.72 35.54
C ASP A 155 17.62 -16.13 35.52
N SER A 156 17.78 -14.90 35.00
CA SER A 156 19.02 -14.11 35.11
C SER A 156 19.20 -13.36 36.43
N GLY A 157 18.26 -13.49 37.37
CA GLY A 157 18.32 -12.87 38.70
C GLY A 157 18.06 -11.37 38.72
N VAL A 158 17.61 -10.78 37.60
CA VAL A 158 17.30 -9.35 37.47
C VAL A 158 15.97 -9.01 38.15
N LEU A 159 15.03 -9.96 38.17
CA LEU A 159 13.75 -9.84 38.87
C LEU A 159 13.68 -10.82 40.04
N THR A 160 13.13 -10.37 41.17
CA THR A 160 12.76 -11.28 42.27
C THR A 160 11.48 -12.04 41.94
N GLU A 161 11.22 -13.15 42.65
CA GLU A 161 10.02 -13.97 42.47
C GLU A 161 8.72 -13.13 42.56
N ASP A 162 8.64 -12.21 43.52
CA ASP A 162 7.47 -11.37 43.75
C ASP A 162 7.27 -10.33 42.63
N GLN A 163 8.36 -9.79 42.08
CA GLN A 163 8.32 -8.83 40.97
C GLN A 163 7.93 -9.52 39.66
N TYR A 164 8.44 -10.73 39.44
CA TYR A 164 8.04 -11.56 38.30
C TYR A 164 6.54 -11.86 38.35
N ASN A 165 6.02 -12.33 39.48
CA ASN A 165 4.61 -12.69 39.63
C ASN A 165 3.68 -11.48 39.50
N ALA A 166 4.07 -10.31 40.01
CA ALA A 166 3.32 -9.07 39.83
C ALA A 166 3.28 -8.58 38.37
N ALA A 167 4.39 -8.73 37.63
CA ALA A 167 4.46 -8.39 36.21
C ALA A 167 3.68 -9.39 35.35
N LEU A 168 3.79 -10.69 35.65
CA LEU A 168 3.09 -11.77 34.96
C LEU A 168 1.56 -11.57 35.05
N LYS A 169 1.05 -11.20 36.23
CA LYS A 169 -0.38 -10.92 36.43
C LYS A 169 -0.88 -9.71 35.66
N LYS A 170 -0.03 -8.70 35.43
CA LYS A 170 -0.36 -7.54 34.58
C LYS A 170 -0.37 -7.88 33.10
N VAL A 171 0.55 -8.75 32.67
CA VAL A 171 0.67 -9.18 31.26
C VAL A 171 -0.47 -10.12 30.88
N ILE A 172 -0.77 -11.13 31.70
CA ILE A 172 -1.83 -12.11 31.40
C ILE A 172 -3.24 -11.51 31.53
N GLY A 173 -3.37 -10.36 32.18
CA GLY A 173 -4.66 -9.77 32.51
C GLY A 173 -5.35 -10.52 33.65
N ASN A 174 -6.18 -9.81 34.40
CA ASN A 174 -7.04 -10.41 35.42
C ASN A 174 -8.27 -11.03 34.76
#